data_AF-A0A6P3YWR8-F1
#
_entry.id   AF-A0A6P3YWR8-F1
#
_cell.length_a   1.000
_cell.length_b   1.000
_cell.length_c   1.000
_cell.angle_alpha   90.00
_cell.angle_beta   90.00
_cell.angle_gamma   90.00
#
_symmetry.space_group_name_H-M   'P 1'
#
loop_
_entity.id
_entity.type
_entity.pdbx_description
1 polymer ?
#
loop_
_entity_poly.entity_id
_entity_poly.type
_entity_poly.pdbx_seq_one_letter_code
_entity_poly.pdbx_strand_id
1 'polypeptide(L)'
;MGKSKVLIVGGTGYIGKRIVKASLSQGYPTYVLKRPEIGLDIEKLQLLLEFKKQGAILVEASFSDLQSLVEAVKLVDVVISTMSGVHFRSHNILLQLKLVEAIKLAGNVK
;
A
#
# COMPACT_ATOMS: atom_id res chain seq x y z
N MET A 1 16.25 -18.48 3.72
CA MET A 1 15.60 -17.21 4.11
C MET A 1 14.88 -16.65 2.90
N GLY A 2 13.55 -16.51 2.95
CA GLY A 2 12.79 -15.87 1.87
C GLY A 2 12.98 -14.36 1.85
N LYS A 3 12.65 -13.71 0.72
CA LYS A 3 12.63 -12.24 0.64
C LYS A 3 11.55 -11.66 1.57
N SER A 4 11.80 -10.47 2.12
CA SER A 4 10.83 -9.73 2.92
C SER A 4 9.52 -9.50 2.16
N LYS A 5 8.39 -9.63 2.86
CA LYS A 5 7.08 -9.24 2.34
C LYS A 5 6.95 -7.72 2.42
N VAL A 6 6.51 -7.08 1.34
CA VAL A 6 6.48 -5.61 1.22
C VAL A 6 5.05 -5.14 1.05
N LEU A 7 4.57 -4.22 1.90
CA LEU A 7 3.34 -3.48 1.70
C LEU A 7 3.64 -2.14 1.05
N ILE A 8 3.03 -1.86 -0.10
CA ILE A 8 3.15 -0.59 -0.81
C ILE A 8 1.84 0.19 -0.67
N VAL A 9 1.91 1.33 0.02
CA VAL A 9 0.80 2.26 0.20
C VAL A 9 0.89 3.37 -0.85
N GLY A 10 -0.23 3.68 -1.50
CA GLY A 10 -0.26 4.64 -2.63
C GLY A 10 0.23 4.05 -3.95
N GLY A 11 0.17 2.72 -4.11
CA GLY A 11 0.72 2.00 -5.27
C GLY A 11 0.15 2.38 -6.64
N THR A 12 -0.99 3.08 -6.70
CA THR A 12 -1.57 3.58 -7.96
C THR A 12 -1.13 5.02 -8.32
N GLY A 13 -0.38 5.68 -7.44
CA GLY A 13 0.18 7.01 -7.68
C GLY A 13 1.32 7.00 -8.70
N TYR A 14 1.78 8.18 -9.10
CA TYR A 14 2.83 8.35 -10.11
C TYR A 14 4.13 7.59 -9.75
N ILE A 15 4.62 7.73 -8.51
CA ILE A 15 5.78 6.99 -8.02
C ILE A 15 5.39 5.57 -7.61
N GLY A 16 4.27 5.41 -6.90
CA GLY A 16 3.79 4.12 -6.40
C GLY A 16 3.78 3.02 -7.46
N LYS A 17 3.27 3.30 -8.66
CA LYS A 17 3.18 2.29 -9.73
C LYS A 17 4.53 1.74 -10.18
N ARG A 18 5.58 2.56 -10.11
CA ARG A 18 6.96 2.17 -10.46
C ARG A 18 7.57 1.33 -9.35
N ILE A 19 7.32 1.69 -8.09
CA ILE A 19 7.77 0.93 -6.92
C ILE A 19 7.12 -0.45 -6.89
N VAL A 20 5.82 -0.57 -7.18
CA VAL A 20 5.13 -1.88 -7.27
C VAL A 20 5.79 -2.76 -8.33
N LYS A 21 5.99 -2.25 -9.54
CA LYS A 21 6.64 -3.00 -10.63
C LYS A 21 8.06 -3.43 -10.26
N ALA A 22 8.84 -2.55 -9.63
CA ALA A 22 10.20 -2.86 -9.21
C ALA A 22 10.25 -3.92 -8.10
N SER A 23 9.33 -3.86 -7.13
CA SER A 23 9.20 -4.85 -6.06
C SER A 23 8.90 -6.24 -6.63
N LEU A 24 7.93 -6.31 -7.55
CA LEU A 24 7.57 -7.54 -8.26
C LEU A 24 8.72 -8.07 -9.13
N SER A 25 9.38 -7.21 -9.91
CA SER A 25 10.48 -7.63 -10.79
C SER A 25 11.68 -8.16 -10.02
N GLN A 26 11.90 -7.66 -8.80
CA GLN A 26 12.91 -8.19 -7.90
C GLN A 26 12.43 -9.44 -7.15
N GLY A 27 11.20 -9.91 -7.33
CA GLY A 27 10.70 -11.14 -6.72
C GLY A 27 10.35 -11.02 -5.24
N TYR A 28 10.06 -9.81 -4.74
CA TYR A 28 9.51 -9.65 -3.39
C TYR A 28 8.02 -10.02 -3.37
N PRO A 29 7.53 -10.77 -2.35
CA PRO A 29 6.10 -10.90 -2.11
C PRO A 29 5.49 -9.51 -1.88
N THR A 30 4.76 -9.02 -2.88
CA THR A 30 4.35 -7.60 -2.95
C THR A 30 2.88 -7.47 -2.65
N TYR A 31 2.57 -6.79 -1.55
CA TYR A 31 1.24 -6.42 -1.13
C TYR A 31 0.99 -4.96 -1.54
N VAL A 32 -0.18 -4.67 -2.11
CA VAL A 32 -0.56 -3.32 -2.54
C VAL A 32 -1.84 -2.93 -1.82
N LEU A 33 -1.80 -1.80 -1.10
CA LEU A 33 -2.96 -1.29 -0.39
C LEU A 33 -3.98 -0.74 -1.40
N LYS A 34 -5.19 -1.30 -1.35
CA LYS A 34 -6.39 -0.87 -2.07
C LYS A 34 -7.31 -0.19 -1.06
N ARG A 35 -7.75 1.04 -1.32
CA ARG A 35 -8.78 1.69 -0.51
C ARG A 35 -10.18 1.26 -0.99
N PRO A 36 -11.18 1.12 -0.11
CA PRO A 36 -12.54 0.72 -0.51
C PRO A 36 -13.14 1.61 -1.60
N GLU A 37 -12.94 2.92 -1.52
CA GLU A 37 -13.51 3.91 -2.44
C GLU A 37 -12.83 3.95 -3.83
N ILE A 38 -11.81 3.14 -4.08
CA ILE A 38 -11.06 3.20 -5.35
C ILE A 38 -11.88 2.74 -6.56
N GLY A 39 -12.99 2.03 -6.35
CA GLY A 39 -13.88 1.57 -7.42
C GLY A 39 -14.49 2.69 -8.24
N LEU A 40 -14.45 3.94 -7.74
CA LEU A 40 -14.91 5.13 -8.45
C LEU A 40 -13.90 5.62 -9.51
N ASP A 41 -12.66 5.13 -9.47
CA ASP A 41 -11.57 5.51 -10.39
C ASP A 41 -11.17 4.28 -11.22
N ILE A 42 -11.77 4.20 -12.43
CA ILE A 42 -11.62 3.06 -13.34
C ILE A 42 -10.15 2.82 -13.71
N GLU A 43 -9.38 3.88 -13.96
CA GLU A 43 -7.96 3.78 -14.32
C GLU A 43 -7.14 3.17 -13.19
N LYS A 44 -7.35 3.64 -11.95
CA LYS A 44 -6.67 3.07 -10.79
C LYS A 44 -7.07 1.62 -10.52
N LEU A 45 -8.34 1.28 -10.74
CA LEU A 45 -8.82 -0.09 -10.57
C LEU A 45 -8.20 -1.04 -11.60
N GLN A 46 -8.15 -0.64 -12.88
CA GLN A 46 -7.49 -1.41 -13.94
C GLN A 46 -6.02 -1.68 -13.58
N LEU A 47 -5.30 -0.64 -13.13
CA LEU A 47 -3.90 -0.78 -12.71
C LEU A 47 -3.71 -1.76 -11.53
N LEU A 48 -4.61 -1.75 -10.54
CA LEU A 48 -4.57 -2.73 -9.44
C LEU A 48 -4.79 -4.16 -9.94
N LEU A 49 -5.71 -4.35 -10.89
CA LEU A 49 -5.95 -5.67 -11.49
C LEU A 49 -4.75 -6.13 -12.32
N GLU A 50 -4.06 -5.23 -13.02
CA GLU A 50 -2.79 -5.53 -13.69
C GLU A 50 -1.70 -5.98 -12.70
N PHE A 51 -1.56 -5.29 -11.56
CA PHE A 51 -0.62 -5.73 -10.53
C PHE A 51 -0.98 -7.10 -9.97
N LYS A 52 -2.27 -7.35 -9.74
CA LYS A 52 -2.73 -8.67 -9.28
C LYS A 52 -2.40 -9.77 -10.29
N LYS A 53 -2.60 -9.51 -11.60
CA LYS A 53 -2.18 -10.43 -12.68
C LYS A 53 -0.68 -10.68 -12.71
N GLN A 54 0.13 -9.71 -12.29
CA GLN A 54 1.60 -9.82 -12.17
C GLN A 54 2.06 -10.47 -10.85
N GLY A 55 1.13 -10.93 -10.00
CA GLY A 55 1.44 -11.64 -8.75
C GLY A 55 1.40 -10.78 -7.49
N ALA A 56 0.96 -9.52 -7.58
CA ALA A 56 0.73 -8.71 -6.38
C ALA A 56 -0.50 -9.20 -5.60
N ILE A 57 -0.44 -9.05 -4.28
CA ILE A 57 -1.55 -9.33 -3.37
C ILE A 57 -2.23 -8.00 -3.04
N LEU A 58 -3.50 -7.86 -3.42
CA LEU A 58 -4.27 -6.66 -3.08
C LEU A 58 -4.80 -6.80 -1.65
N VAL A 59 -4.52 -5.82 -0.81
CA VAL A 59 -5.02 -5.75 0.58
C VAL A 59 -5.94 -4.55 0.70
N GLU A 60 -7.16 -4.79 1.14
CA GLU A 60 -8.10 -3.71 1.38
C GLU A 60 -7.90 -3.12 2.78
N ALA A 61 -7.70 -1.81 2.88
CA ALA A 61 -7.58 -1.09 4.14
C ALA A 61 -7.85 0.42 3.94
N SER A 62 -8.22 1.12 5.02
CA SER A 62 -8.57 2.54 4.99
C SER A 62 -7.86 3.34 6.07
N PHE A 63 -7.49 4.58 5.74
CA PHE A 63 -6.99 5.55 6.73
C PHE A 63 -8.07 6.08 7.68
N SER A 64 -9.35 5.81 7.41
CA SER A 64 -10.44 6.06 8.36
C SER A 64 -10.62 4.94 9.37
N ASP A 65 -9.99 3.78 9.16
CA ASP A 65 -10.10 2.58 10.00
C ASP A 65 -8.69 2.09 10.38
N LEU A 66 -8.24 2.50 11.57
CA LEU A 66 -6.91 2.14 12.06
C LEU A 66 -6.72 0.62 12.18
N GLN A 67 -7.76 -0.13 12.55
CA GLN A 67 -7.65 -1.58 12.71
C GLN A 67 -7.38 -2.25 11.37
N SER A 68 -8.05 -1.81 10.29
CA SER A 68 -7.78 -2.32 8.94
C SER A 68 -6.33 -2.11 8.51
N LEU A 69 -5.72 -0.97 8.89
CA LEU A 69 -4.31 -0.70 8.63
C LEU A 69 -3.40 -1.62 9.45
N VAL A 70 -3.70 -1.82 10.73
CA VAL A 70 -2.93 -2.73 11.60
C VAL A 70 -2.94 -4.15 11.04
N GLU A 71 -4.11 -4.67 10.65
CA GLU A 71 -4.23 -6.00 10.07
C GLU A 71 -3.49 -6.12 8.72
N ALA A 72 -3.53 -5.07 7.89
CA ALA A 72 -2.74 -5.04 6.65
C ALA A 72 -1.22 -5.06 6.92
N VAL A 73 -0.75 -4.31 7.92
CA VAL A 73 0.66 -4.24 8.27
C VAL A 73 1.17 -5.56 8.87
N LYS A 74 0.36 -6.27 9.66
CA LYS A 74 0.71 -7.60 10.21
C LYS A 74 1.06 -8.65 9.15
N LEU A 75 0.63 -8.46 7.91
CA LEU A 75 0.90 -9.40 6.81
C LEU A 75 2.33 -9.31 6.27
N VAL A 76 3.07 -8.24 6.55
CA VAL A 76 4.31 -7.88 5.86
C VAL A 76 5.49 -7.64 6.80
N ASP A 77 6.72 -7.54 6.25
CA ASP A 77 7.92 -7.21 7.02
C ASP A 77 8.36 -5.74 6.83
N VAL A 78 7.98 -5.15 5.70
CA VAL A 78 8.41 -3.81 5.25
C VAL A 78 7.20 -3.04 4.72
N VAL A 79 7.11 -1.76 5.06
CA VAL A 79 6.08 -0.84 4.53
C VAL A 79 6.75 0.28 3.73
N ILE A 80 6.28 0.52 2.52
CA ILE A 80 6.71 1.65 1.66
C ILE A 80 5.51 2.55 1.40
N SER A 81 5.57 3.79 1.90
CA SER A 81 4.58 4.82 1.61
C SER A 81 5.02 5.66 0.40
N THR A 82 4.18 5.68 -0.64
CA THR A 82 4.37 6.53 -1.83
C THR A 82 3.24 7.55 -1.98
N MET A 83 2.56 7.86 -0.88
CA MET A 83 1.44 8.80 -0.89
C MET A 83 1.91 10.20 -1.28
N SER A 84 1.23 10.81 -2.25
CA SER A 84 1.49 12.20 -2.65
C SER A 84 1.08 13.15 -1.53
N GLY A 85 1.98 14.07 -1.15
CA GLY A 85 1.68 15.16 -0.20
C GLY A 85 0.72 16.21 -0.77
N VAL A 86 0.69 16.36 -2.10
CA VAL A 86 -0.18 17.29 -2.81
C VAL A 86 -1.26 16.47 -3.51
N HIS A 87 -2.44 16.42 -2.90
CA HIS A 87 -3.67 16.06 -3.60
C HIS A 87 -4.58 17.28 -3.49
N PHE A 88 -5.23 17.65 -4.60
CA PHE A 88 -5.76 18.98 -4.90
C PHE A 88 -6.72 19.63 -3.88
N ARG A 89 -7.05 18.98 -2.76
CA ARG A 89 -7.84 19.54 -1.64
C ARG A 89 -7.50 18.99 -0.23
N SER A 90 -6.44 18.20 -0.06
CA SER A 90 -6.10 17.62 1.26
C SER A 90 -4.62 17.24 1.35
N HIS A 91 -3.95 17.66 2.42
CA HIS A 91 -2.57 17.28 2.70
C HIS A 91 -2.55 15.84 3.23
N ASN A 92 -2.42 14.85 2.33
CA ASN A 92 -2.36 13.43 2.69
C ASN A 92 -1.09 13.05 3.49
N ILE A 93 -0.17 14.00 3.69
CA ILE A 93 1.04 13.80 4.49
C ILE A 93 0.70 13.43 5.94
N LEU A 94 -0.31 14.07 6.55
CA LEU A 94 -0.71 13.80 7.93
C LEU A 94 -1.38 12.43 8.10
N LEU A 95 -1.95 11.87 7.02
CA LEU A 95 -2.46 10.50 7.05
C LEU A 95 -1.35 9.48 7.33
N GLN A 96 -0.09 9.80 7.01
CA GLN A 96 1.04 8.94 7.36
C GLN A 96 1.19 8.75 8.87
N LEU A 97 0.72 9.67 9.71
CA LEU A 97 0.74 9.49 11.17
C LEU A 97 -0.10 8.28 11.59
N LYS A 98 -1.27 8.06 10.96
CA LYS A 98 -2.08 6.86 11.22
C LYS A 98 -1.41 5.59 10.73
N LEU A 99 -0.66 5.65 9.63
CA LEU A 99 0.13 4.52 9.15
C LEU A 99 1.27 4.19 10.12
N VAL A 100 1.96 5.21 10.66
CA VAL A 100 3.00 5.04 11.69
C VAL A 100 2.41 4.45 12.97
N GLU A 101 1.24 4.91 13.39
CA GLU A 101 0.52 4.32 14.53
C GLU A 101 0.18 2.85 14.28
N ALA A 102 -0.35 2.52 13.10
CA ALA A 102 -0.63 1.13 12.73
C ALA A 102 0.64 0.25 12.74
N ILE A 103 1.76 0.77 12.23
CA ILE A 103 3.06 0.09 12.26
C ILE A 103 3.50 -0.19 13.70
N LYS A 104 3.39 0.80 14.58
CA LYS A 104 3.73 0.64 16.00
C LYS A 104 2.86 -0.42 16.68
N LEU A 105 1.55 -0.42 16.42
CA LEU A 105 0.61 -1.37 17.01
C LEU A 105 0.79 -2.80 16.47
N ALA A 106 1.15 -2.94 15.19
CA ALA A 106 1.36 -4.24 14.58
C ALA A 106 2.66 -4.91 15.06
N GLY A 107 3.72 -4.13 15.31
CA GLY A 107 4.94 -4.58 16.00
C GLY A 107 5.82 -5.56 15.20
N ASN A 108 5.53 -5.77 13.91
CA ASN A 108 6.20 -6.76 13.05
C ASN A 108 7.04 -6.14 11.91
N VAL A 109 7.01 -4.82 11.75
CA VAL A 109 7.80 -4.10 10.74
C VAL A 109 9.20 -3.86 11.29
N LYS A 110 10.22 -4.14 10.48
CA LYS A 110 11.64 -4.05 10.84
C LYS A 110 12.20 -2.63 10.76
#